data_AF-A0A2S9FHJ4-F1
#
_entry.id   AF-A0A2S9FHJ4-F1
#
_cell.length_a   1.000
_cell.length_b   1.000
_cell.length_c   1.000
_cell.angle_alpha   90.00
_cell.angle_beta   90.00
_cell.angle_gamma   90.00
#
_symmetry.space_group_name_H-M   'P 1'
#
loop_
_entity.id
_entity.type
_entity.pdbx_description
1 polymer ?
#
loop_
_entity_poly.entity_id
_entity_poly.type
_entity_poly.pdbx_seq_one_letter_code
_entity_poly.pdbx_strand_id
1 'polypeptide(L)' 'VDGQPIHALLRAADRAWASVAGHGVFGPRVRWRAMMDLLVAEGFPVDAPRRSLRDGVLTVPWAAVAPLG' A
#
# COMPACT_ATOMS: atom_id res chain seq x y z
N VAL A 1 -18.70 -4.70 9.42
CA VAL A 1 -17.87 -4.23 10.56
C VAL A 1 -17.02 -3.08 10.05
N ASP A 2 -17.45 -1.85 10.30
CA ASP A 2 -16.66 -0.67 9.95
C ASP A 2 -15.61 -0.39 11.04
N GLY A 3 -14.58 0.39 10.69
CA GLY A 3 -13.54 0.81 11.63
C GLY A 3 -12.36 -0.15 11.81
N GLN A 4 -12.37 -1.34 11.22
CA GLN A 4 -11.25 -2.28 11.34
C GLN A 4 -9.96 -1.72 10.70
N PRO A 5 -8.78 -1.91 11.31
CA PRO A 5 -7.52 -1.35 10.81
C PRO A 5 -7.18 -1.79 9.38
N ILE A 6 -7.51 -3.02 9.00
CA ILE A 6 -7.36 -3.50 7.61
C ILE A 6 -8.12 -2.63 6.60
N HIS A 7 -9.30 -2.11 6.96
CA HIS A 7 -10.07 -1.24 6.07
C HIS A 7 -9.40 0.14 5.92
N ALA A 8 -8.70 0.63 6.94
CA ALA A 8 -7.92 1.86 6.83
C ALA A 8 -6.76 1.69 5.85
N LEU A 9 -6.00 0.58 5.95
CA LEU A 9 -4.94 0.24 5.02
C LEU A 9 -5.45 0.12 3.57
N LEU A 10 -6.51 -0.66 3.35
CA LEU A 10 -7.05 -0.87 2.00
C LEU A 10 -7.59 0.41 1.37
N ARG A 11 -8.25 1.27 2.16
CA ARG A 11 -8.71 2.59 1.67
C ARG A 11 -7.55 3.52 1.35
N ALA A 12 -6.49 3.53 2.16
CA ALA A 12 -5.29 4.31 1.86
C ALA A 12 -4.61 3.81 0.59
N ALA A 13 -4.48 2.49 0.44
CA ALA A 13 -3.91 1.85 -0.75
C ALA A 13 -4.67 2.22 -2.02
N ASP A 14 -6.01 2.20 -1.98
CA ASP A 14 -6.86 2.58 -3.11
C ASP A 14 -6.66 4.06 -3.50
N ARG A 15 -6.70 4.98 -2.53
CA ARG A 15 -6.43 6.41 -2.76
C ARG A 15 -5.02 6.66 -3.30
N ALA A 16 -4.02 5.99 -2.73
CA ALA A 16 -2.63 6.10 -3.15
C ALA A 16 -2.48 5.65 -4.60
N TRP A 17 -3.04 4.50 -4.96
CA TRP A 17 -3.02 3.96 -6.32
C TRP A 17 -3.67 4.90 -7.34
N ALA A 18 -4.80 5.51 -6.99
CA ALA A 18 -5.48 6.49 -7.83
C ALA A 18 -4.62 7.75 -8.03
N SER A 19 -3.98 8.25 -6.97
CA SER A 19 -3.17 9.47 -7.01
C SER A 19 -1.92 9.35 -7.90
N VAL A 20 -1.32 8.15 -7.99
CA VAL A 20 -0.12 7.91 -8.79
C VAL A 20 -0.42 7.42 -10.21
N ALA A 21 -1.65 7.59 -10.71
CA ALA A 21 -2.05 7.13 -12.05
C ALA A 21 -1.12 7.61 -13.17
N GLY A 22 -0.56 8.82 -13.05
CA GLY A 22 0.40 9.38 -14.01
C GLY A 22 1.68 8.56 -14.18
N HIS A 23 2.10 7.78 -13.17
CA HIS A 23 3.25 6.88 -13.29
C HIS A 23 3.00 5.68 -14.23
N GLY A 24 1.75 5.46 -14.64
CA GLY A 24 1.38 4.37 -15.55
C GLY A 24 2.12 4.40 -16.90
N VAL A 25 2.57 5.58 -17.36
CA VAL A 25 3.37 5.72 -18.59
C VAL A 25 4.72 5.02 -18.51
N PHE A 26 5.24 4.79 -17.30
CA PHE A 26 6.49 4.08 -17.05
C PHE A 26 6.26 2.59 -16.71
N GLY A 27 5.01 2.12 -16.83
CA GLY A 27 4.61 0.74 -16.60
C GLY A 27 4.08 0.45 -15.18
N PRO A 28 3.38 -0.69 -15.01
CA PRO A 28 2.67 -1.03 -13.79
C PRO A 28 3.59 -1.15 -12.56
N ARG A 29 4.82 -1.64 -12.75
CA ARG A 29 5.80 -1.79 -11.66
C ARG A 29 6.27 -0.45 -11.10
N VAL A 30 6.47 0.55 -11.96
CA VAL A 30 6.86 1.91 -11.52
C VAL A 30 5.71 2.56 -10.78
N ARG A 31 4.48 2.42 -11.30
CA ARG A 31 3.29 2.90 -10.63
C ARG A 31 3.08 2.21 -9.27
N TRP A 32 3.29 0.90 -9.19
CA TRP A 32 3.20 0.13 -7.95
C TRP A 32 4.21 0.62 -6.91
N ARG A 33 5.47 0.82 -7.31
CA ARG A 33 6.49 1.39 -6.42
C ARG A 33 6.11 2.78 -5.91
N ALA A 34 5.64 3.67 -6.79
CA ALA A 34 5.21 5.01 -6.38
C ALA A 34 4.05 4.98 -5.36
N MET A 35 3.10 4.05 -5.53
CA MET A 35 2.00 3.86 -4.57
C MET A 35 2.51 3.36 -3.21
N MET A 36 3.44 2.41 -3.18
CA MET A 36 4.05 1.95 -1.92
C MET A 36 4.86 3.06 -1.23
N ASP A 37 5.64 3.84 -1.99
CA ASP A 37 6.41 4.96 -1.46
C ASP A 37 5.48 5.99 -0.81
N LEU A 38 4.31 6.25 -1.41
CA LEU A 38 3.29 7.11 -0.83
C LEU A 38 2.70 6.53 0.46
N LEU A 39 2.39 5.23 0.51
CA LEU A 39 1.88 4.59 1.74
C LEU A 39 2.89 4.70 2.89
N VAL A 40 4.18 4.52 2.62
CA VAL A 40 5.23 4.72 3.64
C VAL A 40 5.28 6.19 4.07
N ALA A 41 5.20 7.13 3.14
CA ALA A 41 5.16 8.56 3.45
C ALA A 41 3.93 8.98 4.28
N GLU A 42 2.80 8.30 4.08
CA GLU A 42 1.57 8.46 4.89
C GLU A 42 1.66 7.77 6.28
N GLY A 43 2.78 7.09 6.57
CA GLY A 43 3.04 6.46 7.87
C GLY A 43 2.57 5.02 7.99
N PHE A 44 2.14 4.38 6.90
CA PHE A 44 1.82 2.95 6.94
C PHE A 44 3.10 2.11 7.01
N PRO A 45 3.16 1.10 7.90
CA PRO A 45 4.34 0.24 8.07
C PRO A 45 4.40 -0.83 6.98
N VAL A 46 4.43 -0.41 5.71
CA VAL A 46 4.58 -1.30 4.55
C VAL A 46 6.06 -1.55 4.32
N ASP A 47 6.46 -2.83 4.28
CA ASP A 47 7.84 -3.19 4.02
C ASP A 47 8.25 -2.81 2.59
N ALA A 48 9.30 -2.00 2.48
CA ALA A 48 9.97 -1.76 1.22
C ALA A 48 10.62 -3.07 0.72
N PRO A 49 10.28 -3.56 -0.47
CA PRO A 49 10.75 -4.86 -0.95
C PRO A 49 12.26 -4.85 -1.20
N ARG A 50 12.98 -5.73 -0.49
CA ARG A 50 14.43 -5.97 -0.70
C ARG A 50 14.74 -6.80 -1.96
N ARG A 51 13.73 -7.34 -2.65
CA ARG A 51 13.83 -8.21 -3.83
C ARG A 51 12.79 -7.82 -4.88
N SER A 52 12.89 -8.40 -6.09
CA SER A 52 11.97 -8.11 -7.19
C SER A 52 10.52 -8.13 -6.73
N LEU A 53 9.87 -6.98 -6.90
CA LEU A 53 8.48 -6.74 -6.58
C LEU A 53 7.56 -7.73 -7.28
N ARG A 54 6.74 -8.41 -6.48
CA ARG A 54 5.44 -8.91 -6.95
C ARG A 54 4.46 -7.75 -6.81
N ASP A 55 3.90 -7.32 -7.92
CA ASP A 55 2.88 -6.29 -7.91
C ASP A 55 1.62 -6.82 -7.18
N GLY A 56 0.91 -5.93 -6.49
CA GLY A 56 -0.33 -6.28 -5.77
C GLY A 56 -0.13 -6.97 -4.42
N VAL A 57 1.07 -6.98 -3.85
CA VAL A 57 1.34 -7.52 -2.50
C VAL A 57 1.84 -6.42 -1.58
N LEU A 58 1.11 -6.19 -0.48
CA LEU A 58 1.53 -5.35 0.63
C LEU A 58 1.91 -6.25 1.81
N THR A 59 3.10 -6.04 2.36
CA THR A 59 3.56 -6.72 3.57
C THR A 59 3.59 -5.72 4.71
N VAL A 60 2.90 -6.05 5.81
CA VAL A 60 2.79 -5.22 7.01
C VAL A 60 2.89 -6.11 8.25
N PRO A 61 3.33 -5.58 9.42
CA PRO A 61 3.21 -6.30 10.68
C PRO A 61 1.75 -6.66 10.97
N TRP A 62 1.49 -7.89 11.45
CA TRP A 62 0.12 -8.33 11.77
C TRP A 62 -0.60 -7.39 12.73
N ALA A 63 0.11 -6.86 13.72
CA ALA A 63 -0.45 -5.90 14.68
C ALA A 63 -1.02 -4.62 14.05
N ALA A 64 -0.58 -4.23 12.85
CA ALA A 64 -1.09 -3.04 12.16
C ALA A 64 -2.46 -3.24 11.50
N VAL A 65 -2.86 -4.50 11.28
CA VAL A 65 -4.10 -4.86 10.57
C VAL A 65 -4.99 -5.83 11.34
N ALA A 66 -4.52 -6.32 12.49
CA ALA A 66 -5.25 -7.25 13.34
C ALA A 66 -6.65 -6.69 13.67
N PRO A 67 -7.69 -7.54 13.70
CA PRO A 67 -9.02 -7.11 14.10
C PRO A 67 -9.01 -6.51 15.50
N LEU A 68 -9.72 -5.40 15.66
CA LEU A 68 -10.10 -4.86 16.96
C LEU A 68 -11.36 -5.63 17.39
N GLY A 69 -11.30 -6.23 18.58
CA GLY A 69 -12.38 -7.04 19.16
C GLY A 69 -13.68 -6.29 19.33
#